data_AF-A0A7W8KMI2-F1
#
_entry.id   AF-A0A7W8KMI2-F1
#
_cell.length_a   1.000
_cell.length_b   1.000
_cell.length_c   1.000
_cell.angle_alpha   90.00
_cell.angle_beta   90.00
_cell.angle_gamma   90.00
#
_symmetry.space_group_name_H-M   'P 1'
#
loop_
_entity.id
_entity.type
_entity.pdbx_description
1 polymer ?
#
loop_
_entity_poly.entity_id
_entity_poly.type
_entity_poly.pdbx_seq_one_letter_code
_entity_poly.pdbx_strand_id
1 'polypeptide(L)'
;MADATTPYQGGGLMVETAESFEKGGSLLFAREKDLRSQLAGNGTTGSGSTDPALLAEYQAVISEVSILRNAQSSTVKAFKDTDATILANFR
;
A
#
# COMPACT_ATOMS: atom_id res chain seq x y z
N MET A 1 -1.51 29.05 16.33
CA MET A 1 -0.69 29.28 15.13
C MET A 1 -0.45 27.92 14.52
N ALA A 2 -1.10 27.58 13.41
CA ALA A 2 -0.94 26.28 12.76
C ALA A 2 0.48 26.20 12.17
N ASP A 3 1.19 25.12 12.49
CA ASP A 3 2.55 24.85 12.04
C ASP A 3 2.58 24.68 10.50
N ALA A 4 3.28 25.58 9.82
CA ALA A 4 3.42 25.63 8.36
C ALA A 4 4.13 24.40 7.77
N THR A 5 4.65 23.50 8.60
CA THR A 5 5.26 22.23 8.18
C THR A 5 4.28 21.07 8.12
N THR A 6 3.06 21.22 8.65
CA THR A 6 2.05 20.17 8.51
C THR A 6 1.50 20.18 7.08
N PRO A 7 1.70 19.10 6.28
CA PRO A 7 1.15 19.02 4.94
C PRO A 7 -0.37 19.20 5.02
N TYR A 8 -0.95 19.95 4.08
CA TYR A 8 -2.40 20.10 4.00
C TYR A 8 -3.05 18.71 3.90
N GLN A 9 -3.79 18.34 4.94
CA GLN A 9 -4.59 17.11 5.02
C GLN A 9 -5.86 17.28 4.16
N GLY A 10 -5.67 17.51 2.86
CA GLY A 10 -6.76 17.70 1.93
C GLY A 10 -7.41 16.37 1.55
N GLY A 11 -8.70 16.20 1.87
CA GLY A 11 -9.54 15.09 1.39
C GLY A 11 -9.98 15.30 -0.06
N GLY A 12 -9.04 15.17 -1.01
CA GLY A 12 -9.33 15.19 -2.45
C GLY A 12 -9.60 13.79 -3.01
N LEU A 13 -10.22 13.71 -4.19
CA LEU A 13 -10.57 12.44 -4.86
C LEU A 13 -9.39 11.45 -4.92
N MET A 14 -8.18 11.92 -5.20
CA MET A 14 -6.99 11.06 -5.26
C MET A 14 -6.60 10.49 -3.90
N VAL A 15 -6.75 11.28 -2.83
CA VAL A 15 -6.48 10.86 -1.44
C VAL A 15 -7.52 9.84 -1.00
N GLU A 16 -8.80 10.11 -1.24
CA GLU A 16 -9.90 9.18 -0.93
C GLU A 16 -9.80 7.86 -1.69
N THR A 17 -9.40 7.92 -2.97
CA THR A 17 -9.15 6.72 -3.78
C THR A 17 -7.98 5.93 -3.18
N ALA A 18 -6.86 6.60 -2.86
CA ALA A 18 -5.71 5.94 -2.25
C ALA A 18 -6.08 5.29 -0.90
N GLU A 19 -6.85 5.98 -0.05
CA GLU A 19 -7.38 5.43 1.20
C GLU A 19 -8.29 4.22 0.97
N SER A 20 -9.08 4.21 -0.10
CA SER A 20 -9.95 3.09 -0.43
C SER A 20 -9.16 1.84 -0.79
N PHE A 21 -8.02 1.99 -1.50
CA PHE A 21 -7.07 0.89 -1.70
C PHE A 21 -6.47 0.40 -0.39
N GLU A 22 -6.09 1.31 0.52
CA GLU A 22 -5.55 0.92 1.83
C GLU A 22 -6.58 0.16 2.68
N LYS A 23 -7.84 0.62 2.68
CA LYS A 23 -8.95 -0.05 3.36
C LYS A 23 -9.24 -1.42 2.75
N GLY A 24 -9.30 -1.51 1.42
CA GLY A 24 -9.55 -2.77 0.70
C GLY A 24 -8.41 -3.79 0.86
N GLY A 25 -7.16 -3.33 0.89
CA GLY A 25 -5.97 -4.15 1.11
C GLY A 25 -5.66 -4.46 2.58
N SER A 26 -6.43 -3.93 3.53
CA SER A 26 -6.13 -4.01 4.97
C SER A 26 -5.93 -5.45 5.48
N LEU A 27 -6.75 -6.39 5.02
CA LEU A 27 -6.61 -7.81 5.36
C LEU A 27 -5.32 -8.42 4.79
N LEU A 28 -4.97 -8.05 3.56
CA LEU A 28 -3.77 -8.52 2.87
C LEU A 28 -2.50 -8.00 3.59
N PHE A 29 -2.47 -6.72 3.95
CA PHE A 29 -1.36 -6.13 4.70
C PHE A 29 -1.26 -6.69 6.12
N ALA A 30 -2.41 -6.95 6.78
CA ALA A 30 -2.42 -7.60 8.07
C ALA A 30 -1.83 -9.03 7.97
N ARG A 31 -2.18 -9.78 6.92
CA ARG A 31 -1.64 -11.13 6.69
C ARG A 31 -0.14 -11.10 6.35
N GLU A 32 0.30 -10.15 5.53
CA GLU A 32 1.72 -9.94 5.23
C GLU A 32 2.52 -9.71 6.53
N LYS A 33 2.03 -8.83 7.39
CA LYS A 33 2.66 -8.50 8.67
C LYS A 33 2.71 -9.68 9.62
N ASP A 34 1.62 -10.44 9.70
CA ASP A 34 1.54 -11.67 10.50
C ASP A 34 2.54 -12.73 10.02
N LEU A 35 2.54 -13.06 8.73
CA LEU A 35 3.48 -14.01 8.13
C LEU A 35 4.93 -13.57 8.32
N ARG A 36 5.20 -12.27 8.14
CA ARG A 36 6.54 -11.71 8.39
C ARG A 36 6.96 -11.85 9.85
N SER A 37 6.04 -11.67 10.79
CA SER A 37 6.30 -11.88 12.22
C SER A 37 6.60 -13.34 12.53
N GLN A 38 5.89 -14.27 11.90
CA GLN A 38 6.12 -15.71 12.05
C GLN A 38 7.47 -16.15 11.46
N LEU A 39 7.85 -15.60 10.30
CA LEU A 39 9.15 -15.83 9.67
C LEU A 39 10.32 -15.22 10.44
N ALA A 40 10.14 -14.02 11.01
CA ALA A 40 11.20 -13.33 11.75
C ALA A 40 11.57 -14.02 13.07
N GLY A 41 10.64 -14.81 13.64
CA GLY A 41 10.84 -15.47 14.93
C GLY A 41 11.00 -14.48 16.08
N ASN A 42 11.38 -14.99 17.24
CA ASN A 42 11.52 -14.23 18.49
C ASN A 42 12.88 -13.53 18.68
N GLY A 43 13.58 -13.19 17.58
CA GLY A 43 14.79 -12.36 17.62
C GLY A 43 16.05 -13.03 18.17
N THR A 44 16.03 -14.35 18.40
CA THR A 44 17.24 -15.14 18.69
C THR A 44 17.81 -15.68 17.39
N THR A 45 19.12 -15.56 17.21
CA THR A 45 19.84 -16.01 16.00
C THR A 45 19.52 -17.48 15.70
N GLY A 46 18.73 -17.75 14.66
CA GLY A 46 18.30 -19.11 14.27
C GLY A 46 16.84 -19.48 14.55
N SER A 47 16.01 -18.56 15.07
CA SER A 47 14.62 -18.85 15.47
C SER A 47 13.55 -18.42 14.47
N GLY A 48 13.93 -18.04 13.25
CA GLY A 48 12.98 -17.79 12.17
C GLY A 48 12.36 -19.11 11.71
N SER A 49 11.03 -19.14 11.53
CA SER A 49 10.37 -20.31 10.98
C SER A 49 10.79 -20.49 9.51
N THR A 50 11.59 -21.52 9.23
CA THR A 50 11.98 -21.92 7.86
C THR A 50 10.95 -22.86 7.22
N ASP A 51 9.73 -22.88 7.75
CA ASP A 51 8.64 -23.69 7.20
C ASP A 51 8.40 -23.29 5.73
N PRO A 52 8.61 -24.21 4.76
CA PRO A 52 8.41 -23.92 3.35
C PRO A 52 6.97 -23.52 3.04
N ALA A 53 5.98 -23.95 3.85
CA ALA A 53 4.59 -23.53 3.68
C ALA A 53 4.41 -22.03 4.00
N LEU A 54 4.99 -21.55 5.11
CA LEU A 54 4.94 -20.13 5.49
C LEU A 54 5.70 -19.25 4.49
N LEU A 55 6.84 -19.73 3.98
CA LEU A 55 7.60 -19.03 2.95
C LEU A 55 6.81 -18.91 1.65
N ALA A 56 6.16 -19.99 1.19
CA ALA A 56 5.34 -19.97 -0.01
C ALA A 56 4.15 -19.01 0.13
N GLU A 57 3.47 -19.04 1.28
CA GLU A 57 2.36 -18.13 1.54
C GLU A 57 2.82 -16.68 1.60
N TYR A 58 3.93 -16.40 2.29
CA TYR A 58 4.50 -15.05 2.36
C TYR A 58 4.89 -14.51 0.98
N GLN A 59 5.48 -15.35 0.12
CA GLN A 59 5.80 -14.96 -1.26
C GLN A 59 4.54 -14.67 -2.09
N ALA A 60 3.47 -15.45 -1.93
CA ALA A 60 2.20 -15.19 -2.60
C ALA A 60 1.61 -13.84 -2.15
N VAL A 61 1.54 -13.61 -0.83
CA VAL A 61 0.99 -12.37 -0.26
C VAL A 61 1.79 -11.14 -0.69
N ILE A 62 3.13 -11.19 -0.68
CA ILE A 62 3.96 -10.06 -1.14
C ILE A 62 3.73 -9.76 -2.62
N SER A 63 3.57 -10.79 -3.45
CA SER A 63 3.28 -10.62 -4.87
C SER A 63 1.95 -9.87 -5.07
N GLU A 64 0.92 -10.25 -4.32
CA GLU A 64 -0.38 -9.58 -4.32
C GLU A 64 -0.29 -8.13 -3.81
N VAL A 65 0.44 -7.89 -2.72
CA VAL A 65 0.70 -6.54 -2.20
C VAL A 65 1.37 -5.66 -3.26
N SER A 66 2.35 -6.20 -3.96
CA SER A 66 3.04 -5.50 -5.07
C SER A 66 2.07 -5.13 -6.19
N ILE A 67 1.21 -6.07 -6.62
CA ILE A 67 0.17 -5.81 -7.63
C ILE A 67 -0.77 -4.71 -7.16
N LEU A 68 -1.24 -4.76 -5.91
CA LEU A 68 -2.17 -3.78 -5.35
C LEU A 68 -1.55 -2.37 -5.29
N ARG A 69 -0.27 -2.25 -4.90
CA ARG A 69 0.48 -0.98 -4.90
C ARG A 69 0.67 -0.42 -6.31
N ASN A 70 0.95 -1.27 -7.29
CA ASN A 70 1.02 -0.87 -8.70
C ASN A 70 -0.35 -0.44 -9.24
N ALA A 71 -1.43 -1.12 -8.86
CA ALA A 71 -2.80 -0.74 -9.21
C ALA A 71 -3.20 0.60 -8.58
N GLN A 72 -2.87 0.83 -7.30
CA GLN A 72 -3.13 2.09 -6.60
C GLN A 72 -2.43 3.26 -7.31
N SER A 73 -1.13 3.15 -7.57
CA SER A 73 -0.35 4.22 -8.21
C SER A 73 -0.78 4.49 -9.66
N SER A 74 -1.08 3.45 -10.45
CA SER A 74 -1.60 3.61 -11.82
C SER A 74 -2.99 4.26 -11.86
N THR A 75 -3.86 3.94 -10.89
CA THR A 75 -5.19 4.57 -10.76
C THR A 75 -5.07 6.05 -10.40
N VAL A 76 -4.24 6.39 -9.40
CA VAL A 76 -3.98 7.79 -9.02
C VAL A 76 -3.40 8.57 -10.20
N LYS A 77 -2.50 7.95 -10.98
CA LYS A 77 -1.97 8.56 -12.20
C LYS A 77 -3.05 8.83 -13.24
N ALA A 78 -3.96 7.89 -13.49
CA ALA A 78 -5.04 8.07 -14.46
C ALA A 78 -5.96 9.25 -14.08
N PHE A 79 -6.27 9.42 -12.80
CA PHE A 79 -7.01 10.61 -12.34
C PHE A 79 -6.24 11.90 -12.58
N LYS A 80 -4.94 11.92 -12.24
CA LYS A 80 -4.09 13.08 -12.49
C LYS A 80 -4.01 13.46 -13.97
N ASP A 81 -3.85 12.47 -14.85
CA ASP A 81 -3.76 12.70 -16.29
C ASP A 81 -5.10 13.22 -16.86
N THR A 82 -6.23 12.73 -16.32
CA THR A 82 -7.58 13.24 -16.65
C THR A 82 -7.73 14.70 -16.22
N ASP A 83 -7.38 15.04 -14.99
CA ASP A 83 -7.45 16.41 -14.47
C ASP A 83 -6.56 17.37 -15.28
N ALA A 84 -5.35 16.92 -15.63
CA ALA A 84 -4.44 17.69 -16.48
C ALA A 84 -5.03 17.94 -17.88
N THR A 85 -5.72 16.94 -18.45
CA THR A 85 -6.40 17.06 -19.74
C THR A 85 -7.57 18.04 -19.66
N ILE A 86 -8.39 17.97 -18.61
CA ILE A 86 -9.48 18.92 -18.37
C ILE A 86 -8.91 20.34 -18.29
N LEU A 87 -7.87 20.55 -17.46
CA LEU A 87 -7.23 21.86 -17.32
C LEU A 87 -6.65 22.38 -18.64
N ALA A 88 -6.05 21.51 -19.46
CA ALA A 88 -5.49 21.88 -20.75
C ALA A 88 -6.57 22.38 -21.73
N ASN A 89 -7.80 21.86 -21.68
CA ASN A 89 -8.92 22.33 -22.50
C ASN A 89 -9.49 23.69 -22.04
N PHE A 90 -9.18 24.12 -20.81
CA PHE A 90 -9.56 25.44 -20.26
C PHE A 90 -8.43 26.50 -20.38
N ARG A 91 -7.32 26.15 -21.03
CA ARG A 91 -6.25 27.10 -21.39
C ARG A 91 -6.55 27.77 -22.73
#